data_AF-A0A1D6G9N1-F1
#
_entry.id   AF-A0A1D6G9N1-F1
#
_cell.length_a   1.000
_cell.length_b   1.000
_cell.length_c   1.000
_cell.angle_alpha   90.00
_cell.angle_beta   90.00
_cell.angle_gamma   90.00
#
_symmetry.space_group_name_H-M   'P 1'
#
loop_
_entity.id
_entity.type
_entity.pdbx_description
1 polymer ?
#
loop_
_entity_poly.entity_id
_entity_poly.type
_entity_poly.pdbx_seq_one_letter_code
_entity_poly.pdbx_strand_id
1 'polypeptide(L)'
;MSAAAADWLPSASVTASGRPVLSAGEVERNLLPLVDLEPEENPRLAPLRACLLALTSHRLIFLHEPSRSARGLPLATVVHAYPPHRRHSHNPLRSLFSAPSSSSSSQHHRIRLQISMPPVRSEVIAIVVTCKADVDVFFGRLLEAIRARAWEVTPAAAPSSGTSVAEGAAPTEDIAIRMPVVGVSGILRMEQESWENAGQNLQDAFQDLNALMSKAKEMMQLAEKMRLKLLMNSSTESNSNDEEMGSKQDMQDLLLSVGIVSPVTKETAGALYHQQLSLQVTCNCFLCSLFWTINWL
;
A
#
# COMPACT_ATOMS: atom_id res chain seq x y z
N MET A 1 -24.91 -30.97 -0.53
CA MET A 1 -24.31 -30.32 -1.72
C MET A 1 -23.21 -29.41 -1.22
N SER A 2 -21.95 -29.84 -1.28
CA SER A 2 -20.81 -29.04 -0.81
C SER A 2 -20.62 -27.89 -1.79
N ALA A 3 -20.83 -26.64 -1.35
CA ALA A 3 -20.51 -25.47 -2.17
C ALA A 3 -19.04 -25.57 -2.55
N ALA A 4 -18.73 -25.57 -3.84
CA ALA A 4 -17.35 -25.72 -4.27
C ALA A 4 -16.59 -24.44 -3.87
N ALA A 5 -15.48 -24.64 -3.15
CA ALA A 5 -14.72 -23.53 -2.61
C ALA A 5 -14.27 -22.60 -3.76
N ALA A 6 -14.52 -21.30 -3.58
CA ALA A 6 -14.34 -20.23 -4.56
C ALA A 6 -14.90 -20.48 -5.97
N ASP A 7 -16.17 -20.89 -6.06
CA ASP A 7 -16.92 -20.94 -7.34
C ASP A 7 -17.03 -19.60 -8.08
N TRP A 8 -16.77 -18.49 -7.39
CA TRP A 8 -16.75 -17.15 -7.94
C TRP A 8 -15.48 -16.85 -8.77
N LEU A 9 -14.45 -17.70 -8.69
CA LEU A 9 -13.27 -17.62 -9.54
C LEU A 9 -13.37 -18.57 -10.74
N PRO A 10 -12.89 -18.13 -11.93
CA PRO A 10 -12.69 -19.01 -13.08
C PRO A 10 -11.91 -20.28 -12.69
N SER A 11 -12.37 -21.44 -13.15
CA SER A 11 -11.61 -22.68 -13.00
C SER A 11 -10.36 -22.65 -13.88
N ALA A 12 -9.26 -23.17 -13.36
CA ALA A 12 -8.03 -23.39 -14.10
C ALA A 12 -7.81 -24.89 -14.32
N SER A 13 -7.26 -25.27 -15.48
CA SER A 13 -6.96 -26.66 -15.80
C SER A 13 -5.66 -27.10 -15.14
N VAL A 14 -5.67 -28.34 -14.63
CA VAL A 14 -4.55 -28.97 -13.94
C VAL A 14 -4.21 -30.26 -14.67
N THR A 15 -2.92 -30.52 -14.82
CA THR A 15 -2.40 -31.78 -15.35
C THR A 15 -2.60 -32.94 -14.37
N ALA A 16 -2.45 -34.19 -14.82
CA ALA A 16 -2.56 -35.37 -13.95
C ALA A 16 -1.57 -35.36 -12.76
N SER A 17 -0.46 -34.61 -12.89
CA SER A 17 0.55 -34.42 -11.85
C SER A 17 0.27 -33.26 -10.90
N GLY A 18 -0.88 -32.59 -10.98
CA GLY A 18 -1.22 -31.46 -10.10
C GLY A 18 -0.65 -30.11 -10.55
N ARG A 19 0.03 -30.02 -11.71
CA ARG A 19 0.61 -28.77 -12.21
C ARG A 19 -0.40 -27.96 -13.02
N PRO A 20 -0.46 -26.62 -12.87
CA PRO A 20 -1.34 -25.78 -13.67
C PRO A 20 -0.94 -25.82 -15.14
N VAL A 21 -1.92 -25.86 -16.03
CA VAL A 21 -1.69 -25.75 -17.48
C VAL A 21 -1.59 -24.27 -17.84
N LEU A 22 -0.42 -23.86 -18.33
CA LEU A 22 -0.15 -22.49 -18.76
C LEU A 22 -0.56 -22.28 -20.22
N SER A 23 -1.01 -21.06 -20.52
CA SER A 23 -1.37 -20.60 -21.86
C SER A 23 -0.12 -20.37 -22.71
N ALA A 24 -0.25 -20.29 -24.04
CA ALA A 24 0.88 -20.00 -24.90
C ALA A 24 1.48 -18.61 -24.57
N GLY A 25 2.78 -18.56 -24.27
CA GLY A 25 3.46 -17.32 -23.83
C GLY A 25 3.27 -16.96 -22.35
N GLU A 26 2.50 -17.76 -21.59
CA GLU A 26 2.34 -17.58 -20.15
C GLU A 26 3.55 -18.18 -19.40
N VAL A 27 4.35 -17.29 -18.79
CA VAL A 27 5.51 -17.68 -17.97
C VAL A 27 5.17 -17.56 -16.48
N GLU A 28 5.57 -18.57 -15.70
CA GLU A 28 5.53 -18.58 -14.24
C GLU A 28 6.63 -17.67 -13.67
N ARG A 29 6.28 -16.79 -12.72
CA ARG A 29 7.19 -15.79 -12.16
C ARG A 29 7.53 -16.05 -10.70
N ASN A 30 6.58 -16.56 -9.91
CA ASN A 30 6.78 -16.82 -8.48
C ASN A 30 5.79 -17.86 -7.95
N LEU A 31 6.19 -18.63 -6.93
CA LEU A 31 5.35 -19.60 -6.24
C LEU A 31 5.36 -19.30 -4.73
N LEU A 32 4.17 -19.24 -4.13
CA LEU A 32 3.98 -19.08 -2.69
C LEU A 32 3.17 -20.25 -2.11
N PRO A 33 3.74 -21.04 -1.18
CA PRO A 33 3.01 -22.11 -0.52
C PRO A 33 2.17 -21.59 0.66
N LEU A 34 1.17 -22.38 1.08
CA LEU A 34 0.30 -22.12 2.24
C LEU A 34 -0.31 -20.70 2.24
N VAL A 35 -1.09 -20.42 1.22
CA VAL A 35 -1.82 -19.16 1.04
C VAL A 35 -3.31 -19.41 1.24
N ASP A 36 -3.95 -18.55 2.01
CA ASP A 36 -5.40 -18.49 2.13
C ASP A 36 -5.94 -17.30 1.33
N LEU A 37 -7.05 -17.50 0.62
CA LEU A 37 -7.77 -16.48 -0.09
C LEU A 37 -9.09 -16.20 0.64
N GLU A 38 -9.23 -15.00 1.18
CA GLU A 38 -10.39 -14.57 1.94
C GLU A 38 -11.05 -13.35 1.25
N PRO A 39 -12.31 -13.46 0.81
CA PRO A 39 -13.07 -12.32 0.32
C PRO A 39 -13.43 -11.41 1.51
N GLU A 40 -13.10 -10.12 1.44
CA GLU A 40 -13.28 -9.19 2.55
C GLU A 40 -14.64 -8.49 2.53
N GLU A 41 -15.14 -8.16 1.33
CA GLU A 41 -16.40 -7.42 1.18
C GLU A 41 -17.64 -8.33 1.19
N ASN A 42 -17.57 -9.51 0.57
CA ASN A 42 -18.72 -10.42 0.50
C ASN A 42 -18.52 -11.69 1.36
N PRO A 43 -19.12 -11.77 2.56
CA PRO A 43 -19.04 -12.98 3.41
C PRO A 43 -19.78 -14.19 2.82
N ARG A 44 -20.53 -14.00 1.71
CA ARG A 44 -21.20 -15.07 0.97
C ARG A 44 -20.25 -15.85 0.07
N LEU A 45 -19.08 -15.29 -0.25
CA LEU A 45 -18.09 -15.97 -1.06
C LEU A 45 -17.27 -16.92 -0.18
N ALA A 46 -17.20 -18.18 -0.62
CA ALA A 46 -16.45 -19.20 0.09
C ALA A 46 -14.93 -18.92 -0.02
N PRO A 47 -14.20 -18.83 1.11
CA PRO A 47 -12.75 -18.67 1.09
C PRO A 47 -12.06 -19.95 0.61
N LEU A 48 -10.85 -19.81 0.08
CA LEU A 48 -9.94 -20.93 -0.16
C LEU A 48 -8.86 -20.92 0.91
N ARG A 49 -8.53 -22.09 1.46
CA ARG A 49 -7.48 -22.23 2.47
C ARG A 49 -6.41 -23.21 2.01
N ALA A 50 -5.20 -23.07 2.54
CA ALA A 50 -4.07 -23.94 2.31
C ALA A 50 -3.77 -24.19 0.82
N CYS A 51 -3.81 -23.12 0.01
CA CYS A 51 -3.53 -23.19 -1.42
C CYS A 51 -2.05 -22.89 -1.72
N LEU A 52 -1.56 -23.46 -2.82
CA LEU A 52 -0.32 -23.04 -3.47
C LEU A 52 -0.69 -21.94 -4.47
N LEU A 53 -0.13 -20.74 -4.29
CA LEU A 53 -0.34 -19.60 -5.17
C LEU A 53 0.79 -19.52 -6.20
N ALA A 54 0.45 -19.63 -7.48
CA ALA A 54 1.36 -19.38 -8.58
C ALA A 54 1.07 -18.02 -9.23
N LEU A 55 2.06 -17.14 -9.23
CA LEU A 55 2.04 -15.89 -9.98
C LEU A 55 2.58 -16.17 -11.38
N THR A 56 1.74 -15.99 -12.40
CA THR A 56 2.15 -16.00 -13.79
C THR A 56 2.14 -14.58 -14.35
N SER A 57 2.68 -14.45 -15.56
CA SER A 57 2.60 -13.21 -16.35
C SER A 57 1.16 -12.76 -16.67
N HIS A 58 0.17 -13.66 -16.63
CA HIS A 58 -1.19 -13.39 -17.08
C HIS A 58 -2.24 -13.47 -15.97
N ARG A 59 -2.01 -14.30 -14.93
CA ARG A 59 -2.99 -14.58 -13.87
C ARG A 59 -2.32 -15.05 -12.58
N LEU A 60 -3.06 -14.95 -11.49
CA LEU A 60 -2.79 -15.67 -10.25
C LEU A 60 -3.52 -17.02 -10.29
N ILE A 61 -2.83 -18.11 -9.98
CA ILE A 61 -3.42 -19.45 -9.94
C ILE A 61 -3.36 -19.97 -8.52
N PHE A 62 -4.52 -20.26 -7.94
CA PHE A 62 -4.66 -20.88 -6.64
C PHE A 62 -4.88 -22.38 -6.83
N LEU A 63 -3.89 -23.16 -6.42
CA LEU A 63 -3.88 -24.62 -6.51
C LEU A 63 -4.21 -25.19 -5.14
N HIS A 64 -5.30 -25.96 -5.08
CA HIS A 64 -5.67 -26.69 -3.88
C HIS A 64 -5.24 -28.16 -4.05
N GLU A 65 -4.07 -28.48 -3.49
CA GLU A 65 -3.43 -29.80 -3.61
C GLU A 65 -4.34 -30.99 -3.21
N PRO A 66 -5.08 -30.96 -2.07
CA PRO A 66 -5.85 -32.14 -1.65
C PRO A 66 -7.10 -32.39 -2.52
N SER A 67 -7.65 -31.36 -3.17
CA SER A 67 -8.77 -31.52 -4.11
C SER A 67 -8.33 -31.54 -5.58
N ARG A 68 -7.03 -31.35 -5.86
CA ARG A 68 -6.46 -31.15 -7.21
C ARG A 68 -7.27 -30.18 -8.05
N SER A 69 -7.82 -29.15 -7.41
CA SER A 69 -8.60 -28.10 -8.07
C SER A 69 -7.75 -26.85 -8.20
N ALA A 70 -7.96 -26.12 -9.29
CA ALA A 70 -7.29 -24.86 -9.51
C ALA A 70 -8.30 -23.76 -9.85
N ARG A 71 -8.05 -22.57 -9.29
CA ARG A 71 -8.80 -21.35 -9.58
C ARG A 71 -7.85 -20.30 -10.12
N GLY A 72 -8.25 -19.61 -11.18
CA GLY A 72 -7.44 -18.58 -11.82
C GLY A 72 -8.08 -17.20 -11.64
N LEU A 73 -7.30 -16.23 -11.16
CA LEU A 73 -7.66 -14.82 -11.14
C LEU A 73 -6.83 -14.09 -12.22
N PRO A 74 -7.42 -13.65 -13.33
CA PRO A 74 -6.70 -12.91 -14.37
C PRO A 74 -6.14 -11.60 -13.83
N LEU A 75 -4.87 -11.28 -14.12
CA LEU A 75 -4.27 -10.03 -13.65
C LEU A 75 -4.95 -8.80 -14.25
N ALA A 76 -5.55 -8.93 -15.44
CA ALA A 76 -6.38 -7.90 -16.06
C ALA A 76 -7.58 -7.45 -15.21
N THR A 77 -8.04 -8.29 -14.29
CA THR A 77 -9.17 -7.97 -13.38
C THR A 77 -8.73 -7.20 -12.14
N VAL A 78 -7.44 -7.13 -11.86
CA VAL A 78 -6.89 -6.44 -10.69
C VAL A 78 -6.87 -4.94 -10.97
N VAL A 79 -7.73 -4.20 -10.27
CA VAL A 79 -7.83 -2.74 -10.36
C VAL A 79 -6.74 -2.08 -9.51
N HIS A 80 -6.57 -2.57 -8.28
CA HIS A 80 -5.61 -1.99 -7.34
C HIS A 80 -5.04 -3.07 -6.42
N ALA A 81 -3.73 -3.00 -6.13
CA ALA A 81 -3.06 -3.87 -5.19
C ALA A 81 -2.52 -3.04 -4.02
N TYR A 82 -2.98 -3.35 -2.80
CA TYR A 82 -2.57 -2.64 -1.59
C TYR A 82 -1.32 -3.30 -1.00
N PRO A 83 -0.35 -2.50 -0.52
CA PRO A 83 0.85 -3.02 0.10
C PRO A 83 0.54 -3.85 1.35
N PRO A 84 1.35 -4.87 1.66
CA PRO A 84 1.14 -5.68 2.85
C PRO A 84 1.25 -4.81 4.11
N HIS A 85 0.21 -4.80 4.94
CA HIS A 85 0.22 -4.01 6.15
C HIS A 85 1.21 -4.62 7.16
N ARG A 86 2.39 -4.02 7.31
CA ARG A 86 3.27 -4.30 8.44
C ARG A 86 2.60 -3.67 9.67
N ARG A 87 2.17 -4.47 10.65
CA ARG A 87 1.94 -3.93 11.99
C ARG A 87 3.30 -3.53 12.52
N HIS A 88 3.71 -2.28 12.29
CA HIS A 88 4.88 -1.74 12.95
C HIS A 88 4.63 -1.78 14.45
N SER A 89 5.25 -2.73 15.14
CA SER A 89 5.40 -2.69 16.58
C SER A 89 6.33 -1.53 16.90
N HIS A 90 5.81 -0.31 16.96
CA HIS A 90 6.57 0.88 17.36
C HIS A 90 6.99 0.86 18.86
N ASN A 91 7.02 -0.32 19.50
CA ASN A 91 7.55 -0.49 20.85
C ASN A 91 8.27 -1.84 20.97
N PRO A 92 9.61 -1.88 20.88
CA PRO A 92 10.38 -3.12 21.05
C PRO A 92 10.25 -3.71 22.46
N LEU A 93 9.81 -2.93 23.44
CA LEU A 93 9.62 -3.36 24.83
C LEU A 93 8.30 -4.11 25.09
N ARG A 94 7.29 -4.03 24.21
CA ARG A 94 6.05 -4.83 24.36
C ARG A 94 6.23 -6.31 24.01
N SER A 95 7.30 -6.65 23.30
CA SER A 95 7.67 -8.02 22.99
C SER A 95 8.18 -8.81 24.21
N LEU A 96 8.62 -8.14 25.26
CA LEU A 96 9.24 -8.78 26.43
C LEU A 96 8.25 -9.04 27.58
N PHE A 97 7.08 -8.41 27.56
CA PHE A 97 6.05 -8.51 28.62
C PHE A 97 4.71 -9.08 28.14
N SER A 98 4.64 -9.51 26.88
CA SER A 98 3.48 -10.26 26.41
C SER A 98 3.65 -11.70 26.86
N ALA A 99 2.94 -12.09 27.93
CA ALA A 99 2.80 -13.49 28.32
C ALA A 99 2.32 -14.32 27.11
N PRO A 100 2.64 -15.63 27.03
CA PRO A 100 2.17 -16.49 25.97
C PRO A 100 0.68 -16.77 26.20
N SER A 101 -0.17 -15.78 25.92
CA SER A 101 -1.60 -15.99 25.80
C SER A 101 -1.79 -16.91 24.61
N SER A 102 -2.27 -18.11 24.88
CA SER A 102 -2.62 -19.17 23.94
C SER A 102 -3.82 -18.78 23.07
N SER A 103 -3.65 -17.70 22.29
CA SER A 103 -4.46 -17.40 21.12
C SER A 103 -3.47 -17.20 19.98
N SER A 104 -3.45 -18.18 19.07
CA SER A 104 -2.72 -18.18 17.81
C SER A 104 -3.22 -17.03 16.91
N SER A 105 -3.00 -15.78 17.31
CA SER A 105 -3.11 -14.59 16.48
C SER A 105 -1.87 -14.53 15.62
N SER A 106 -1.83 -15.44 14.66
CA SER A 106 -0.73 -15.61 13.73
C SER A 106 -0.45 -14.29 13.00
N GLN A 107 0.82 -13.90 13.00
CA GLN A 107 1.37 -12.79 12.24
C GLN A 107 1.36 -13.11 10.74
N HIS A 108 0.19 -13.40 10.17
CA HIS A 108 0.06 -13.67 8.75
C HIS A 108 0.04 -12.35 7.99
N HIS A 109 0.94 -12.22 7.03
CA HIS A 109 0.97 -11.07 6.14
C HIS A 109 -0.22 -11.13 5.19
N ARG A 110 -0.91 -9.98 5.00
CA ARG A 110 -2.11 -9.90 4.17
C ARG A 110 -1.87 -8.91 3.04
N ILE A 111 -2.02 -9.35 1.81
CA ILE A 111 -2.04 -8.51 0.60
C ILE A 111 -3.50 -8.36 0.20
N ARG A 112 -3.97 -7.12 0.02
CA ARG A 112 -5.34 -6.88 -0.45
C ARG A 112 -5.32 -6.52 -1.93
N LEU A 113 -6.23 -7.09 -2.70
CA LEU A 113 -6.43 -6.80 -4.10
C LEU A 113 -7.87 -6.36 -4.32
N GLN A 114 -8.05 -5.21 -4.95
CA GLN A 114 -9.34 -4.80 -5.49
C GLN A 114 -9.45 -5.39 -6.91
N ILE A 115 -10.45 -6.23 -7.12
CA ILE A 115 -10.72 -6.90 -8.39
C ILE A 115 -12.05 -6.42 -8.96
N SER A 116 -12.17 -6.39 -10.29
CA SER A 116 -13.43 -6.15 -10.99
C SER A 116 -13.68 -7.31 -11.94
N MET A 117 -14.70 -8.14 -11.65
CA MET A 117 -15.03 -9.32 -12.44
C MET A 117 -16.54 -9.40 -12.70
N PRO A 118 -17.02 -9.40 -13.95
CA PRO A 118 -18.44 -9.62 -14.23
C PRO A 118 -18.91 -10.96 -13.62
N PRO A 119 -20.04 -11.02 -12.88
CA PRO A 119 -21.10 -10.01 -12.67
C PRO A 119 -20.89 -9.05 -11.46
N VAL A 120 -19.82 -9.20 -10.68
CA VAL A 120 -19.52 -8.41 -9.47
C VAL A 120 -18.75 -7.14 -9.86
N ARG A 121 -19.33 -5.96 -9.64
CA ARG A 121 -18.79 -4.69 -10.17
C ARG A 121 -17.39 -4.34 -9.63
N SER A 122 -17.11 -4.64 -8.36
CA SER A 122 -15.81 -4.51 -7.72
C SER A 122 -15.85 -5.30 -6.42
N GLU A 123 -14.79 -6.02 -6.10
CA GLU A 123 -14.64 -6.73 -4.83
C GLU A 123 -13.21 -6.64 -4.29
N VAL A 124 -13.04 -6.49 -2.98
CA VAL A 124 -11.74 -6.59 -2.32
C VAL A 124 -11.52 -7.99 -1.76
N ILE A 125 -10.43 -8.63 -2.19
CA ILE A 125 -9.98 -9.94 -1.75
C ILE A 125 -8.67 -9.81 -0.99
N ALA A 126 -8.49 -10.62 0.04
CA ALA A 126 -7.28 -10.70 0.83
C ALA A 126 -6.54 -12.02 0.58
N ILE A 127 -5.30 -11.92 0.14
CA ILE A 127 -4.35 -13.02 0.07
C ILE A 127 -3.59 -13.04 1.39
N VAL A 128 -3.84 -14.05 2.21
CA VAL A 128 -3.23 -14.24 3.53
C VAL A 128 -2.10 -15.27 3.37
N VAL A 129 -0.87 -14.81 3.54
CA VAL A 129 0.31 -15.67 3.45
C VAL A 129 0.61 -16.22 4.85
N THR A 130 0.48 -17.53 5.00
CA THR A 130 0.68 -18.20 6.30
C THR A 130 2.09 -18.77 6.48
N CYS A 131 2.82 -18.95 5.37
CA CYS A 131 4.21 -19.38 5.41
C CYS A 131 5.18 -18.23 5.73
N LYS A 132 6.38 -18.60 6.17
CA LYS A 132 7.50 -17.68 6.36
C LYS A 132 8.14 -17.37 5.00
N ALA A 133 7.47 -16.57 4.19
CA ALA A 133 7.96 -16.11 2.89
C ALA A 133 8.10 -14.58 2.85
N ASP A 134 8.98 -14.08 1.99
CA ASP A 134 9.18 -12.65 1.78
C ASP A 134 8.01 -12.07 0.97
N VAL A 135 6.96 -11.67 1.69
CA VAL A 135 5.72 -11.14 1.10
C VAL A 135 5.96 -9.83 0.34
N ASP A 136 6.94 -9.03 0.76
CA ASP A 136 7.32 -7.80 0.06
C ASP A 136 7.97 -8.10 -1.30
N VAL A 137 8.79 -9.15 -1.39
CA VAL A 137 9.39 -9.59 -2.66
C VAL A 137 8.29 -10.10 -3.58
N PHE A 138 7.36 -10.90 -3.07
CA PHE A 138 6.20 -11.34 -3.85
C PHE A 138 5.35 -10.17 -4.32
N PHE A 139 5.04 -9.20 -3.45
CA PHE A 139 4.26 -8.02 -3.79
C PHE A 139 4.95 -7.18 -4.87
N GLY A 140 6.28 -7.01 -4.79
CA GLY A 140 7.07 -6.37 -5.84
C GLY A 140 6.96 -7.08 -7.19
N ARG A 141 7.07 -8.42 -7.21
CA ARG A 141 6.88 -9.25 -8.42
C ARG A 141 5.46 -9.16 -8.97
N LEU A 142 4.45 -9.12 -8.10
CA LEU A 142 3.05 -8.96 -8.50
C LEU A 142 2.84 -7.60 -9.18
N LEU A 143 3.35 -6.51 -8.60
CA LEU A 143 3.27 -5.19 -9.21
C LEU A 143 4.05 -5.10 -10.53
N GLU A 144 5.21 -5.75 -10.63
CA GLU A 144 5.95 -5.88 -11.88
C GLU A 144 5.11 -6.58 -12.96
N ALA A 145 4.49 -7.72 -12.63
CA ALA A 145 3.63 -8.46 -13.55
C ALA A 145 2.40 -7.65 -13.98
N ILE A 146 1.76 -6.94 -13.04
CA ILE A 146 0.60 -6.09 -13.34
C ILE A 146 0.98 -4.93 -14.27
N ARG A 147 2.14 -4.28 -14.02
CA ARG A 147 2.63 -3.17 -14.85
C ARG A 147 3.12 -3.63 -16.22
N ALA A 148 3.69 -4.82 -16.31
CA ALA A 148 4.16 -5.39 -17.57
C ALA A 148 3.03 -5.69 -18.55
N ARG A 149 1.78 -5.86 -18.06
CA ARG A 149 0.58 -6.10 -18.88
C ARG A 149 0.81 -7.12 -20.00
N ALA A 150 1.50 -8.22 -19.67
CA ALA A 150 1.91 -9.22 -20.66
C ALA A 150 0.71 -9.85 -21.41
N TRP A 151 -0.48 -9.83 -20.80
CA TRP A 151 -1.73 -10.29 -21.40
C TRP A 151 -2.27 -9.40 -22.53
N GLU A 152 -1.77 -8.17 -22.69
CA GLU A 152 -2.15 -7.28 -23.80
C GLU A 152 -1.22 -7.48 -25.01
N VAL A 153 -0.03 -8.03 -24.79
CA VAL A 153 0.93 -8.33 -25.85
C VAL A 153 0.42 -9.56 -26.58
N THR A 154 -0.34 -9.33 -27.64
CA THR A 154 -0.72 -10.40 -28.57
C THR A 154 0.57 -11.05 -29.03
N PRO A 155 0.74 -12.39 -28.91
CA PRO A 155 1.90 -13.05 -29.46
C PRO A 155 1.85 -12.81 -30.97
N ALA A 156 2.65 -11.87 -31.46
CA ALA A 156 2.91 -11.73 -32.87
C ALA A 156 3.37 -13.12 -33.32
N ALA A 157 2.59 -13.73 -34.21
CA ALA A 157 2.93 -15.00 -34.81
C ALA A 157 4.42 -14.97 -35.15
N ALA A 158 5.15 -16.00 -34.72
CA ALA A 158 6.57 -16.15 -34.96
C ALA A 158 6.91 -15.65 -36.37
N PRO A 159 7.96 -14.82 -36.58
CA PRO A 159 8.42 -14.55 -37.92
C PRO A 159 8.85 -15.90 -38.49
N SER A 160 7.98 -16.48 -39.31
CA SER A 160 8.37 -17.56 -40.19
C SER A 160 9.60 -17.05 -40.92
N SER A 161 10.72 -17.73 -40.70
CA SER A 161 11.92 -17.54 -41.49
C SER A 161 11.60 -18.08 -42.89
N GLY A 162 10.86 -17.27 -43.65
CA GLY A 162 10.55 -17.47 -45.04
C GLY A 162 11.34 -16.45 -45.82
N THR A 163 12.43 -16.92 -46.42
CA THR A 163 13.23 -16.23 -47.43
C THR A 163 12.33 -15.47 -48.41
N SER A 164 12.40 -14.13 -48.42
CA SER A 164 11.80 -13.32 -49.48
C SER A 164 12.80 -13.20 -50.65
N VAL A 165 12.50 -13.94 -51.73
CA VAL A 165 13.04 -13.63 -53.05
C VAL A 165 12.34 -12.36 -53.54
N ALA A 166 13.16 -11.46 -54.09
CA ALA A 166 12.76 -10.17 -54.64
C ALA A 166 11.85 -10.30 -55.87
N GLU A 167 10.83 -9.43 -55.97
CA GLU A 167 10.48 -8.73 -57.23
C GLU A 167 9.39 -7.66 -57.02
N GLY A 168 9.65 -6.45 -57.51
CA GLY A 168 8.69 -5.68 -58.32
C GLY A 168 7.62 -4.77 -57.65
N ALA A 169 7.84 -3.46 -57.81
CA ALA A 169 6.87 -2.37 -58.00
C ALA A 169 6.27 -1.61 -56.78
N ALA A 170 6.33 -0.28 -56.90
CA ALA A 170 6.09 0.77 -55.91
C ALA A 170 4.65 1.36 -55.98
N PRO A 171 4.35 2.54 -55.39
CA PRO A 171 4.31 2.89 -53.95
C PRO A 171 2.96 3.51 -53.55
N THR A 172 2.56 3.51 -52.27
CA THR A 172 1.73 4.58 -51.67
C THR A 172 1.54 4.44 -50.15
N GLU A 173 1.91 5.53 -49.47
CA GLU A 173 1.29 6.10 -48.25
C GLU A 173 1.68 5.54 -46.86
N ASP A 174 2.46 6.39 -46.18
CA ASP A 174 2.86 6.48 -44.78
C ASP A 174 1.99 5.79 -43.72
N ILE A 175 2.59 4.83 -43.02
CA ILE A 175 2.49 4.74 -41.55
C ILE A 175 3.89 4.47 -41.02
N ALA A 176 4.54 5.51 -40.48
CA ALA A 176 5.82 5.41 -39.79
C ALA A 176 5.69 4.60 -38.49
N ILE A 177 5.65 3.27 -38.62
CA ILE A 177 5.87 2.35 -37.51
C ILE A 177 7.36 2.47 -37.18
N ARG A 178 7.70 3.14 -36.08
CA ARG A 178 9.04 3.06 -35.51
C ARG A 178 9.26 1.62 -35.05
N MET A 179 9.88 0.80 -35.88
CA MET A 179 10.39 -0.51 -35.47
C MET A 179 11.32 -0.30 -34.26
N PRO A 180 11.09 -0.96 -33.12
CA PRO A 180 12.12 -1.02 -32.09
C PRO A 180 13.30 -1.78 -32.68
N VAL A 181 14.49 -1.19 -32.59
CA VAL A 181 15.75 -1.84 -32.98
C VAL A 181 16.02 -2.94 -31.95
N VAL A 182 15.49 -4.14 -32.18
CA VAL A 182 15.68 -5.30 -31.29
C VAL A 182 16.86 -6.13 -31.79
N GLY A 183 17.97 -6.05 -31.06
CA GLY A 183 19.20 -6.83 -31.28
C GLY A 183 20.13 -6.69 -30.07
N VAL A 184 21.22 -7.47 -30.02
CA VAL A 184 22.21 -7.41 -28.91
C VAL A 184 22.77 -5.98 -28.72
N SER A 185 22.93 -5.23 -29.81
CA SER A 185 23.31 -3.80 -29.76
C SER A 185 22.21 -2.89 -29.19
N GLY A 186 20.93 -3.27 -29.31
CA GLY A 186 19.80 -2.55 -28.72
C GLY A 186 19.71 -2.74 -27.21
N ILE A 187 20.04 -3.94 -26.69
CA ILE A 187 20.10 -4.21 -25.25
C ILE A 187 21.25 -3.44 -24.60
N LEU A 188 22.44 -3.43 -25.21
CA LEU A 188 23.58 -2.65 -24.71
C LEU A 188 23.29 -1.14 -24.69
N ARG A 189 22.59 -0.63 -25.71
CA ARG A 189 22.15 0.76 -25.75
C ARG A 189 21.11 1.06 -24.68
N MET A 190 20.17 0.14 -24.45
CA MET A 190 19.16 0.28 -23.39
C MET A 190 19.79 0.23 -22.00
N GLU A 191 20.81 -0.60 -21.79
CA GLU A 191 21.57 -0.64 -20.53
C GLU A 191 22.31 0.69 -20.33
N GLN A 192 23.00 1.22 -21.35
CA GLN A 192 23.66 2.52 -21.28
C GLN A 192 22.68 3.67 -20.98
N GLU A 193 21.53 3.72 -21.65
CA GLU A 193 20.47 4.70 -21.39
C GLU A 193 19.89 4.53 -19.97
N SER A 194 19.88 3.31 -19.41
CA SER A 194 19.46 3.07 -18.02
C SER A 194 20.47 3.61 -17.00
N TRP A 195 21.78 3.56 -17.30
CA TRP A 195 22.83 4.15 -16.47
C TRP A 195 22.80 5.68 -16.51
N GLU A 196 22.59 6.25 -17.69
CA GLU A 196 22.48 7.70 -17.86
C GLU A 196 21.23 8.26 -17.16
N ASN A 197 20.08 7.59 -17.30
CA ASN A 197 18.86 7.97 -16.60
C ASN A 197 18.97 7.79 -15.07
N ALA A 198 19.62 6.72 -14.60
CA ALA A 198 19.86 6.53 -13.16
C ALA A 198 20.78 7.62 -12.57
N GLY A 199 21.80 8.03 -13.32
CA GLY A 199 22.68 9.15 -12.95
C GLY A 199 21.95 10.49 -12.89
N GLN A 200 21.10 10.77 -13.88
CA GLN A 200 20.29 11.99 -13.92
C GLN A 200 19.31 12.06 -12.74
N ASN A 201 18.63 10.94 -12.45
CA ASN A 201 17.70 10.83 -11.32
C ASN A 201 18.40 10.99 -9.97
N LEU A 202 19.62 10.46 -9.83
CA LEU A 202 20.43 10.62 -8.62
C LEU A 202 20.90 12.09 -8.44
N GLN A 203 21.24 12.77 -9.53
CA GLN A 203 21.59 14.19 -9.50
C GLN A 203 20.39 15.07 -9.12
N ASP A 204 19.20 14.75 -9.63
CA ASP A 204 17.95 15.46 -9.31
C ASP A 204 17.57 15.26 -7.83
N ALA A 205 17.71 14.03 -7.31
CA ALA A 205 17.54 13.75 -5.88
C ALA A 205 18.51 14.54 -4.98
N PHE A 206 19.77 14.75 -5.41
CA PHE A 206 20.71 15.61 -4.68
C PHE A 206 20.34 17.09 -4.74
N GLN A 207 19.78 17.54 -5.87
CA GLN A 207 19.28 18.91 -6.01
C GLN A 207 18.10 19.18 -5.08
N ASP A 208 17.15 18.23 -5.01
CA ASP A 208 15.99 18.32 -4.13
C ASP A 208 16.40 18.25 -2.64
N LEU A 209 17.33 17.36 -2.29
CA LEU A 209 17.89 17.32 -0.93
C LEU A 209 18.55 18.67 -0.59
N ASN A 210 19.33 19.25 -1.50
CA ASN A 210 19.98 20.53 -1.25
C ASN A 210 18.96 21.68 -1.12
N ALA A 211 17.86 21.65 -1.88
CA ALA A 211 16.74 22.58 -1.74
C ALA A 211 16.05 22.43 -0.38
N LEU A 212 15.84 21.19 0.07
CA LEU A 212 15.29 20.88 1.40
C LEU A 212 16.23 21.34 2.52
N MET A 213 17.54 21.12 2.39
CA MET A 213 18.55 21.58 3.35
C MET A 213 18.62 23.11 3.42
N SER A 214 18.47 23.79 2.28
CA SER A 214 18.36 25.26 2.24
C SER A 214 17.14 25.75 3.01
N LYS A 215 15.96 25.16 2.79
CA LYS A 215 14.73 25.50 3.51
C LYS A 215 14.85 25.21 5.01
N ALA A 216 15.43 24.08 5.38
CA ALA A 216 15.66 23.73 6.78
C ALA A 216 16.63 24.71 7.46
N LYS A 217 17.65 25.20 6.74
CA LYS A 217 18.58 26.22 7.24
C LYS A 217 17.89 27.56 7.50
N GLU A 218 17.02 28.01 6.60
CA GLU A 218 16.24 29.24 6.79
C GLU A 218 15.30 29.14 8.00
N MET A 219 14.62 27.99 8.16
CA MET A 219 13.74 27.73 9.29
C MET A 219 14.50 27.63 10.62
N MET A 220 15.70 27.04 10.60
CA MET A 220 16.58 26.95 11.78
C MET A 220 17.15 28.31 12.17
N GLN A 221 17.55 29.14 11.21
CA GLN A 221 17.97 30.53 11.46
C GLN A 221 16.82 31.38 12.03
N LEU A 222 15.58 31.13 11.59
CA LEU A 222 14.41 31.79 12.15
C LEU A 222 14.19 31.37 13.61
N ALA A 223 14.29 30.08 13.92
CA ALA A 223 14.20 29.56 15.28
C ALA A 223 15.32 30.10 16.18
N GLU A 224 16.56 30.21 15.68
CA GLU A 224 17.66 30.83 16.40
C GLU A 224 17.42 32.32 16.66
N LYS A 225 16.88 33.06 15.68
CA LYS A 225 16.45 34.46 15.88
C LYS A 225 15.34 34.59 16.92
N MET A 226 14.37 33.68 16.93
CA MET A 226 13.30 33.65 17.94
C MET A 226 13.87 33.36 19.34
N ARG A 227 14.79 32.40 19.46
CA ARG A 227 15.50 32.09 20.70
C ARG A 227 16.29 33.30 21.20
N LEU A 228 17.01 33.99 20.32
CA LEU A 228 17.76 35.20 20.65
C LEU A 228 16.84 36.35 21.06
N LYS A 229 15.68 36.54 20.39
CA LYS A 229 14.68 37.54 20.80
C LYS A 229 14.10 37.23 22.18
N LEU A 230 13.76 35.97 22.48
CA LEU A 230 13.29 35.57 23.81
C LEU A 230 14.36 35.79 24.88
N LEU A 231 15.63 35.47 24.59
CA LEU A 231 16.74 35.72 25.51
C LEU A 231 17.00 37.22 25.71
N MET A 232 16.92 38.04 24.65
CA MET A 232 17.10 39.48 24.75
C MET A 232 15.93 40.18 25.48
N ASN A 233 14.70 39.68 25.32
CA ASN A 233 13.51 40.15 26.05
C ASN A 233 13.54 39.70 27.53
N SER A 234 14.13 38.53 27.82
CA SER A 234 14.36 38.07 29.20
C SER A 234 15.45 38.87 29.93
N SER A 235 16.37 39.53 29.21
CA SER A 235 17.35 40.45 29.79
C SER A 235 16.83 41.87 30.04
N THR A 236 15.60 42.18 29.63
CA THR A 236 14.91 43.45 29.94
C THR A 236 13.75 43.29 30.93
N GLU A 237 13.46 42.09 31.41
CA GLU A 237 12.57 41.88 32.57
C GLU A 237 13.36 41.92 33.88
N SER A 238 13.94 43.09 34.14
CA SER A 238 14.36 43.48 35.48
C SER A 238 14.01 44.93 35.76
N ASN A 239 12.80 45.39 35.41
CA ASN A 239 12.10 46.38 36.20
C ASN A 239 10.66 46.63 35.72
N SER A 240 9.80 46.81 36.73
CA SER A 240 8.50 47.51 36.73
C SER A 240 7.35 46.92 35.90
N ASN A 241 6.37 46.40 36.65
CA ASN A 241 4.92 46.42 36.39
C ASN A 241 4.52 47.53 35.40
N ASP A 242 3.81 47.17 34.31
CA ASP A 242 2.64 47.87 33.74
C ASP A 242 2.43 47.60 32.22
N GLU A 243 2.47 46.34 31.76
CA GLU A 243 2.24 46.00 30.33
C GLU A 243 1.40 44.71 30.17
N GLU A 244 0.32 44.57 30.94
CA GLU A 244 -0.62 43.42 30.84
C GLU A 244 -1.56 43.51 29.61
N MET A 245 -1.54 44.62 28.86
CA MET A 245 -2.52 44.89 27.81
C MET A 245 -2.07 44.45 26.40
N GLY A 246 -0.76 44.33 26.14
CA GLY A 246 -0.23 43.86 24.85
C GLY A 246 -0.30 42.33 24.67
N SER A 247 0.03 41.58 25.73
CA SER A 247 0.09 40.11 25.71
C SER A 247 -1.24 39.44 25.36
N LYS A 248 -2.38 40.00 25.80
CA LYS A 248 -3.72 39.46 25.50
C LYS A 248 -4.11 39.69 24.04
N GLN A 249 -3.69 40.80 23.43
CA GLN A 249 -4.05 41.12 22.05
C GLN A 249 -3.18 40.31 21.06
N ASP A 250 -1.88 40.17 21.34
CA ASP A 250 -0.97 39.37 20.52
C ASP A 250 -1.31 37.87 20.55
N MET A 251 -1.77 37.37 21.70
CA MET A 251 -2.23 35.99 21.85
C MET A 251 -3.57 35.75 21.13
N GLN A 252 -4.44 36.76 21.06
CA GLN A 252 -5.69 36.71 20.28
C GLN A 252 -5.42 36.74 18.77
N ASP A 253 -4.51 37.60 18.30
CA ASP A 253 -4.13 37.65 16.88
C ASP A 253 -3.45 36.35 16.41
N LEU A 254 -2.66 35.71 17.27
CA LEU A 254 -2.07 34.41 16.98
C LEU A 254 -3.13 33.30 16.84
N LEU A 255 -4.17 33.30 17.68
CA LEU A 255 -5.28 32.32 17.63
C LEU A 255 -6.22 32.54 16.44
N LEU A 256 -6.45 33.81 16.07
CA LEU A 256 -7.19 34.19 14.87
C LEU A 256 -6.43 33.80 13.59
N SER A 257 -5.09 33.93 13.61
CA SER A 257 -4.22 33.50 12.49
C SER A 257 -4.18 31.97 12.31
N VAL A 258 -4.37 31.19 13.39
CA VAL A 258 -4.49 29.72 13.35
C VAL A 258 -5.91 29.25 12.97
N GLY A 259 -6.86 30.17 12.78
CA GLY A 259 -8.20 29.87 12.26
C GLY A 259 -9.23 29.45 13.31
N ILE A 260 -8.97 29.71 14.60
CA ILE A 260 -9.94 29.45 15.67
C ILE A 260 -10.85 30.67 15.80
N VAL A 261 -11.98 30.64 15.11
CA VAL A 261 -12.90 31.80 14.93
C VAL A 261 -13.61 32.25 16.20
N SER A 262 -13.50 31.54 17.32
CA SER A 262 -13.92 32.03 18.63
C SER A 262 -13.33 31.15 19.72
N PRO A 263 -12.39 31.65 20.55
CA PRO A 263 -11.92 30.87 21.69
C PRO A 263 -13.07 30.78 22.69
N VAL A 264 -13.61 29.58 22.89
CA VAL A 264 -14.53 29.29 23.99
C VAL A 264 -13.72 29.39 25.28
N THR A 265 -13.69 30.57 25.88
CA THR A 265 -13.05 30.78 27.17
C THR A 265 -14.01 30.46 28.31
N LYS A 266 -13.44 30.23 29.49
CA LYS A 266 -14.14 29.91 30.74
C LYS A 266 -15.23 30.93 31.09
N GLU A 267 -15.10 32.18 30.62
CA GLU A 267 -16.05 33.26 30.89
C GLU A 267 -17.29 33.23 29.98
N THR A 268 -17.22 32.66 28.76
CA THR A 268 -18.35 32.69 27.81
C THR A 268 -19.28 31.47 27.90
N ALA A 269 -18.80 30.32 28.38
CA ALA A 269 -19.56 29.05 28.37
C ALA A 269 -20.23 28.66 29.70
N GLY A 270 -20.09 29.47 30.76
CA GLY A 270 -20.84 29.32 32.02
C GLY A 270 -21.05 27.88 32.55
N ALA A 271 -22.21 27.62 33.13
CA ALA A 271 -22.55 26.35 33.81
C ALA A 271 -22.60 25.09 32.91
N LEU A 272 -22.58 25.24 31.58
CA LEU A 272 -22.62 24.10 30.64
C LEU A 272 -21.34 23.27 30.69
N TYR A 273 -20.19 23.89 30.95
CA TYR A 273 -18.91 23.20 31.08
C TYR A 273 -18.89 22.22 32.27
N HIS A 274 -19.44 22.62 33.42
CA HIS A 274 -19.54 21.77 34.61
C HIS A 274 -20.57 20.64 34.44
N GLN A 275 -21.60 20.83 33.63
CA GLN A 275 -22.59 19.80 33.31
C GLN A 275 -22.02 18.72 32.38
N GLN A 276 -21.19 19.07 31.42
CA GLN A 276 -20.55 18.08 30.53
C GLN A 276 -19.42 17.32 31.24
N LEU A 277 -18.66 17.97 32.13
CA LEU A 277 -17.67 17.30 32.98
C LEU A 277 -18.31 16.28 33.93
N SER A 278 -19.44 16.59 34.56
CA SER A 278 -20.10 15.66 35.48
C SER A 278 -20.62 14.42 34.75
N LEU A 279 -21.12 14.55 33.52
CA LEU A 279 -21.52 13.41 32.69
C LEU A 279 -20.34 12.53 32.27
N GLN A 280 -19.19 13.13 31.94
CA GLN A 280 -18.01 12.37 31.53
C GLN A 280 -17.42 11.54 32.69
N VAL A 281 -17.41 12.08 33.91
CA VAL A 281 -16.91 11.35 35.09
C VAL A 281 -17.90 10.25 35.52
N THR A 282 -19.20 10.51 35.45
CA THR A 282 -20.24 9.53 35.84
C THR A 282 -20.31 8.35 34.85
N CYS A 283 -20.15 8.61 33.55
CA CYS A 283 -20.18 7.58 32.51
C CYS A 283 -18.97 6.63 32.59
N ASN A 284 -17.78 7.15 32.95
CA ASN A 284 -16.58 6.34 33.10
C ASN A 284 -16.63 5.43 34.35
N CYS A 285 -17.23 5.89 35.46
CA CYS A 285 -17.42 5.06 36.66
C CYS A 285 -18.42 3.91 36.46
N PHE A 286 -19.50 4.10 35.70
CA PHE A 286 -20.50 3.05 35.46
C PHE A 286 -19.95 1.92 34.58
N LEU A 287 -19.14 2.26 33.57
CA LEU A 287 -18.47 1.27 32.71
C LEU A 287 -17.39 0.49 33.47
N CYS A 288 -16.65 1.13 34.38
CA CYS A 288 -15.69 0.44 35.24
C CYS A 288 -16.36 -0.55 36.21
N SER A 289 -17.51 -0.17 36.79
CA SER A 289 -18.23 -1.06 37.71
C SER A 289 -18.83 -2.28 36.98
N LEU A 290 -19.43 -2.07 35.81
CA LEU A 290 -20.02 -3.16 35.01
C LEU A 290 -18.97 -4.15 34.49
N PHE A 291 -17.77 -3.66 34.13
CA PHE A 291 -16.67 -4.50 33.70
C PHE A 291 -16.08 -5.35 34.84
N TRP A 292 -16.17 -4.89 36.09
CA TRP A 292 -15.72 -5.63 37.26
C TRP A 292 -16.71 -6.73 37.67
N THR A 293 -18.02 -6.50 37.56
CA THR A 293 -19.03 -7.51 37.93
C THR A 293 -19.16 -8.65 36.92
N ILE A 294 -18.90 -8.39 35.63
CA ILE A 294 -19.00 -9.41 34.56
C ILE A 294 -17.78 -10.35 34.54
N ASN A 295 -16.64 -9.93 35.10
CA ASN A 295 -15.40 -10.72 35.09
C ASN A 295 -15.23 -11.59 36.35
N TRP A 296 -16.23 -11.62 37.24
CA TRP A 296 -16.21 -12.39 38.49
C TRP A 296 -17.43 -13.30 38.67
N LEU A 297 -18.16 -13.59 37.59
CA LEU A 297 -19.17 -14.65 37.49
C LEU A 297 -18.78 -15.60 36.35
#